data_AF-A0A7X2SW78-F1
#
_entry.id   AF-A0A7X2SW78-F1
#
_cell.length_a   1.000
_cell.length_b   1.000
_cell.length_c   1.000
_cell.angle_alpha   90.00
_cell.angle_beta   90.00
_cell.angle_gamma   90.00
#
_symmetry.space_group_name_H-M   'P 1'
#
loop_
_entity.id
_entity.type
_entity.pdbx_description
1 polymer ?
#
loop_
_entity_poly.entity_id
_entity_poly.type
_entity_poly.pdbx_seq_one_letter_code
_entity_poly.pdbx_strand_id
1 'polypeptide(L)'
;MSAKILTSTLIGLDAFRQDPLTALQQAEKGTLAVLDNYAPVMYAITPARLAELLALEAAARQPNDVALDDSLYDDSPAAIHTPAGKFAMYQGWQPDADFTRQAAIWGVSLGEPVTPSELAAFVAYWQAEGRRFHHGQWQQKLARSIQMNRAANGGQPKRDITQLPDPDRTIPDGFRGE
;
A
#
# COMPACT_ATOMS: atom_id res chain seq x y z
N MET A 1 -2.25 -18.73 4.05
CA MET A 1 -3.39 -18.96 3.12
C MET A 1 -3.27 -20.38 2.55
N SER A 2 -4.37 -21.12 2.41
CA SER A 2 -4.33 -22.47 1.83
C SER A 2 -4.06 -22.40 0.33
N ALA A 3 -2.98 -23.03 -0.15
CA ALA A 3 -2.69 -23.14 -1.58
C ALA A 3 -3.69 -24.13 -2.23
N LYS A 4 -4.45 -23.66 -3.24
CA LYS A 4 -5.30 -24.52 -4.05
C LYS A 4 -4.52 -24.92 -5.30
N ILE A 5 -4.42 -26.21 -5.57
CA ILE A 5 -3.72 -26.76 -6.73
C ILE A 5 -4.76 -27.27 -7.71
N LEU A 6 -4.63 -26.90 -8.99
CA LEU A 6 -5.45 -27.43 -10.07
C LEU A 6 -4.68 -28.57 -10.75
N THR A 7 -5.28 -29.74 -10.84
CA THR A 7 -4.71 -30.92 -11.51
C THR A 7 -5.50 -31.21 -12.79
N SER A 8 -4.84 -31.16 -13.94
CA SER A 8 -5.45 -31.46 -15.25
C SER A 8 -5.34 -32.94 -15.63
N THR A 9 -4.43 -33.69 -15.00
CA THR A 9 -4.23 -35.11 -15.28
C THR A 9 -5.13 -35.98 -14.41
N LEU A 10 -5.92 -36.83 -15.06
CA LEU A 10 -6.93 -37.69 -14.47
C LEU A 10 -6.58 -39.15 -14.79
N ILE A 11 -6.68 -40.05 -13.81
CA ILE A 11 -6.54 -41.49 -14.03
C ILE A 11 -7.57 -42.27 -13.20
N GLY A 12 -8.06 -43.39 -13.71
CA GLY A 12 -8.89 -44.30 -12.94
C GLY A 12 -8.11 -45.03 -11.84
N LEU A 13 -8.78 -45.35 -10.74
CA LEU A 13 -8.20 -46.06 -9.58
C LEU A 13 -7.61 -47.41 -9.99
N ASP A 14 -8.31 -48.16 -10.85
CA ASP A 14 -7.82 -49.46 -11.33
C ASP A 14 -6.53 -49.33 -12.14
N ALA A 15 -6.45 -48.33 -13.03
CA ALA A 15 -5.26 -48.06 -13.83
C ALA A 15 -4.09 -47.59 -12.96
N PHE A 16 -4.36 -46.78 -11.94
CA PHE A 16 -3.34 -46.33 -10.98
C PHE A 16 -2.77 -47.48 -10.13
N ARG A 17 -3.59 -48.48 -9.78
CA ARG A 17 -3.16 -49.65 -9.00
C ARG A 17 -2.22 -50.58 -9.76
N GLN A 18 -2.32 -50.60 -11.09
CA GLN A 18 -1.49 -51.47 -11.94
C GLN A 18 -0.05 -50.97 -12.02
N ASP A 19 0.15 -49.67 -12.26
CA ASP A 19 1.49 -49.06 -12.31
C ASP A 19 1.46 -47.61 -11.81
N PRO A 20 1.58 -47.40 -10.48
CA PRO A 20 1.49 -46.06 -9.90
C PRO A 20 2.71 -45.18 -10.24
N LEU A 21 3.88 -45.77 -10.45
CA LEU A 21 5.11 -45.02 -10.71
C LEU A 21 5.11 -44.44 -12.12
N THR A 22 4.75 -45.24 -13.12
CA THR A 22 4.67 -44.77 -14.50
C THR A 22 3.53 -43.76 -14.66
N ALA A 23 2.38 -44.00 -14.01
CA ALA A 23 1.27 -43.05 -14.01
C ALA A 23 1.68 -41.67 -13.46
N LEU A 24 2.50 -41.65 -12.39
CA LEU A 24 3.02 -40.40 -11.82
C LEU A 24 4.06 -39.71 -12.70
N GLN A 25 4.89 -40.47 -13.43
CA GLN A 25 5.87 -39.90 -14.37
C GLN A 25 5.22 -39.28 -15.61
N GLN A 26 4.10 -39.85 -16.06
CA GLN A 26 3.33 -39.33 -17.20
C GLN A 26 2.46 -38.13 -16.83
N ALA A 27 2.28 -37.85 -15.54
CA ALA A 27 1.43 -36.79 -15.07
C ALA A 27 2.01 -35.39 -15.38
N GLU A 28 1.18 -34.53 -15.94
CA GLU A 28 1.58 -33.15 -16.21
C GLU A 28 1.85 -32.42 -14.89
N LYS A 29 3.04 -31.82 -14.78
CA LYS A 29 3.51 -31.13 -13.57
C LYS A 29 3.57 -32.01 -12.32
N GLY A 30 3.64 -33.34 -12.47
CA GLY A 30 3.82 -34.27 -11.36
C GLY A 30 2.65 -34.31 -10.37
N THR A 31 1.44 -33.97 -10.80
CA THR A 31 0.21 -34.04 -10.01
C THR A 31 -0.85 -34.85 -10.74
N LEU A 32 -1.50 -35.77 -10.05
CA LEU A 32 -2.42 -36.71 -10.65
C LEU A 32 -3.64 -36.91 -9.75
N ALA A 33 -4.83 -36.79 -10.34
CA ALA A 33 -6.09 -37.05 -9.66
C ALA A 33 -6.55 -38.48 -9.97
N VAL A 34 -6.72 -39.30 -8.94
CA VAL A 34 -7.20 -40.67 -9.04
C VAL A 34 -8.71 -40.68 -8.83
N LEU A 35 -9.44 -41.19 -9.81
CA LEU A 35 -10.89 -41.27 -9.79
C LEU A 35 -11.37 -42.71 -9.66
N ASP A 36 -12.44 -42.90 -8.90
CA ASP A 36 -13.23 -44.13 -8.88
C ASP A 36 -14.67 -43.77 -9.23
N ASN A 37 -15.27 -44.47 -10.20
CA ASN A 37 -16.63 -44.18 -10.69
C ASN A 37 -16.87 -42.70 -11.03
N TYR A 38 -15.91 -42.06 -11.73
CA TYR A 38 -15.93 -40.63 -12.08
C TYR A 38 -15.92 -39.65 -10.89
N ALA A 39 -15.68 -40.14 -9.67
CA ALA A 39 -15.51 -39.33 -8.47
C ALA A 39 -14.03 -39.31 -8.04
N PRO A 40 -13.46 -38.15 -7.68
CA PRO A 40 -12.08 -38.07 -7.21
C PRO A 40 -11.95 -38.71 -5.82
N VAL A 41 -11.07 -39.71 -5.69
CA VAL A 41 -10.82 -40.42 -4.42
C VAL A 41 -9.57 -39.91 -3.73
N MET A 42 -8.50 -39.66 -4.50
CA MET A 42 -7.24 -39.19 -3.96
C MET A 42 -6.44 -38.40 -5.00
N TYR A 43 -5.47 -37.63 -4.51
CA TYR A 43 -4.48 -36.95 -5.33
C TYR A 43 -3.12 -37.53 -5.02
N ALA A 44 -2.38 -37.90 -6.07
CA ALA A 44 -1.02 -38.35 -5.97
C ALA A 44 -0.08 -37.30 -6.59
N ILE A 45 1.08 -37.14 -5.98
CA ILE A 45 2.07 -36.12 -6.38
C ILE A 45 3.47 -36.74 -6.38
N THR A 46 4.34 -36.25 -7.26
CA THR A 46 5.74 -36.69 -7.28
C THR A 46 6.53 -36.03 -6.15
N PRO A 47 7.64 -36.66 -5.67
CA PRO A 47 8.48 -36.08 -4.63
C PRO A 47 9.07 -34.72 -5.02
N ALA A 48 9.50 -34.55 -6.28
CA ALA A 48 10.01 -33.29 -6.79
C ALA A 48 8.95 -32.18 -6.71
N ARG A 49 7.71 -32.50 -7.10
CA ARG A 49 6.60 -31.55 -7.06
C ARG A 49 6.20 -31.20 -5.63
N LEU A 50 6.21 -32.17 -4.72
CA LEU A 50 5.99 -31.92 -3.30
C LEU A 50 7.04 -30.94 -2.74
N ALA A 51 8.32 -31.13 -3.08
CA ALA A 51 9.39 -30.24 -2.65
C ALA A 51 9.20 -28.80 -3.16
N GLU A 52 8.79 -28.63 -4.42
CA GLU A 52 8.45 -27.31 -4.96
C GLU A 52 7.27 -26.66 -4.20
N LEU A 53 6.23 -27.42 -3.91
CA LEU A 53 5.06 -26.92 -3.17
C LEU A 53 5.45 -26.52 -1.74
N LEU A 54 6.30 -27.28 -1.08
CA LEU A 54 6.85 -26.94 0.24
C LEU A 54 7.72 -25.70 0.18
N ALA A 55 8.53 -25.52 -0.86
CA ALA A 55 9.34 -24.31 -1.04
C ALA A 55 8.48 -23.07 -1.27
N LEU A 56 7.43 -23.19 -2.09
CA LEU A 56 6.44 -22.12 -2.30
C LEU A 56 5.66 -21.82 -1.03
N GLU A 57 5.30 -22.85 -0.26
CA GLU A 57 4.67 -22.67 1.04
C GLU A 57 5.64 -21.95 1.99
N ALA A 58 6.91 -22.35 2.08
CA ALA A 58 7.90 -21.69 2.92
C ALA A 58 8.11 -20.22 2.52
N ALA A 59 8.16 -19.90 1.23
CA ALA A 59 8.25 -18.53 0.74
C ALA A 59 6.99 -17.71 1.08
N ALA A 60 5.79 -18.30 0.98
CA ALA A 60 4.53 -17.65 1.34
C ALA A 60 4.27 -17.60 2.86
N ARG A 61 4.90 -18.51 3.60
CA ARG A 61 4.91 -18.67 5.05
C ARG A 61 6.18 -18.08 5.63
N GLN A 62 6.82 -17.13 4.94
CA GLN A 62 7.47 -16.01 5.60
C GLN A 62 6.36 -15.04 6.03
N PRO A 63 5.73 -15.19 7.22
CA PRO A 63 5.35 -13.99 7.92
C PRO A 63 6.66 -13.26 8.19
N ASN A 64 6.71 -11.94 7.99
CA ASN A 64 6.95 -10.99 9.06
C ASN A 64 7.90 -11.40 10.22
N ASP A 65 8.91 -12.22 9.95
CA ASP A 65 9.95 -12.55 10.90
C ASP A 65 10.83 -11.32 10.85
N VAL A 66 10.61 -10.48 11.86
CA VAL A 66 11.60 -9.52 12.30
C VAL A 66 12.79 -10.35 12.82
N ALA A 67 13.49 -11.05 11.92
CA ALA A 67 14.91 -11.12 12.07
C ALA A 67 15.32 -9.65 12.19
N LEU A 68 15.85 -9.29 13.35
CA LEU A 68 16.53 -8.01 13.53
C LEU A 68 17.69 -8.06 12.52
N ASP A 69 17.38 -7.64 11.30
CA ASP A 69 18.33 -7.55 10.22
C ASP A 69 19.41 -6.57 10.68
N ASP A 70 20.68 -6.85 10.39
CA ASP A 70 21.78 -5.91 10.71
C ASP A 70 21.54 -4.52 10.07
N SER A 71 20.58 -4.43 9.13
CA SER A 71 19.96 -3.22 8.60
C SER A 71 19.29 -2.32 9.64
N LEU A 72 18.97 -2.79 10.85
CA LEU A 72 18.45 -1.95 11.95
C LEU A 72 19.53 -1.08 12.61
N TYR A 73 20.81 -1.37 12.34
CA TYR A 73 21.94 -0.49 12.66
C TYR A 73 22.34 0.40 11.48
N ASP A 74 21.67 0.29 10.33
CA ASP A 74 21.83 1.24 9.24
C ASP A 74 20.90 2.44 9.48
N ASP A 75 21.47 3.61 9.69
CA ASP A 75 20.80 4.91 9.87
C ASP A 75 20.14 5.41 8.56
N SER A 76 19.77 4.48 7.67
CA SER A 76 19.05 4.74 6.44
C SER A 76 17.55 4.75 6.73
N PRO A 77 16.81 5.83 6.40
CA PRO A 77 15.40 5.93 6.74
C PRO A 77 14.61 4.79 6.08
N ALA A 78 14.06 3.91 6.91
CA ALA A 78 13.25 2.77 6.51
C ALA A 78 12.22 3.18 5.46
N ALA A 79 12.31 2.59 4.26
CA ALA A 79 11.31 2.76 3.21
C ALA A 79 9.98 2.21 3.72
N ILE A 80 9.07 3.10 4.11
CA ILE A 80 7.76 2.76 4.66
C ILE A 80 7.01 1.94 3.63
N HIS A 81 6.74 0.67 3.94
CA HIS A 81 6.13 -0.26 3.00
C HIS A 81 4.74 0.24 2.60
N THR A 82 4.60 0.69 1.35
CA THR A 82 3.31 1.06 0.76
C THR A 82 2.38 -0.16 0.76
N PRO A 83 1.23 -0.14 1.48
CA PRO A 83 0.34 -1.28 1.53
C PRO A 83 -0.22 -1.62 0.15
N ALA A 84 0.03 -2.84 -0.32
CA ALA A 84 -0.51 -3.33 -1.58
C ALA A 84 -2.02 -3.61 -1.43
N GLY A 85 -2.86 -2.72 -1.95
CA GLY A 85 -4.33 -2.87 -1.93
C GLY A 85 -5.08 -1.58 -1.63
N LYS A 86 -6.34 -1.70 -1.22
CA LYS A 86 -7.15 -0.56 -0.72
C LYS A 86 -6.97 -0.47 0.79
N PHE A 87 -6.54 0.67 1.29
CA PHE A 87 -6.40 0.92 2.72
C PHE A 87 -7.07 2.24 3.13
N ALA A 88 -7.52 2.28 4.38
CA ALA A 88 -7.94 3.53 5.02
C ALA A 88 -6.69 4.31 5.45
N MET A 89 -6.78 5.63 5.44
CA MET A 89 -5.66 6.49 5.83
C MET A 89 -5.21 6.18 7.27
N TYR A 90 -3.89 6.11 7.49
CA TYR A 90 -3.29 5.81 8.80
C TYR A 90 -2.23 6.85 9.17
N GLN A 91 -1.97 6.96 10.48
CA GLN A 91 -0.93 7.83 11.02
C GLN A 91 0.45 7.34 10.57
N GLY A 92 1.24 8.20 9.94
CA GLY A 92 2.54 7.85 9.35
C GLY A 92 2.50 7.44 7.88
N TRP A 93 1.36 7.58 7.20
CA TRP A 93 1.32 7.46 5.74
C TRP A 93 2.19 8.54 5.07
N GLN A 94 3.04 8.13 4.13
CA GLN A 94 3.86 9.02 3.32
C GLN A 94 3.63 8.76 1.82
N PRO A 95 3.69 9.80 0.98
CA PRO A 95 3.70 9.65 -0.47
C PRO A 95 5.04 9.09 -0.96
N ASP A 96 5.11 8.66 -2.22
CA ASP A 96 6.37 8.19 -2.82
C ASP A 96 7.43 9.32 -2.85
N ALA A 97 8.71 8.95 -2.83
CA ALA A 97 9.81 9.91 -2.98
C ALA A 97 9.72 10.71 -4.30
N ASP A 98 9.18 10.09 -5.34
CA ASP A 98 8.94 10.70 -6.66
C ASP A 98 7.60 11.46 -6.76
N PHE A 99 6.93 11.73 -5.63
CA PHE A 99 5.61 12.36 -5.62
C PHE A 99 5.55 13.68 -6.39
N THR A 100 6.58 14.53 -6.30
CA THR A 100 6.64 15.79 -7.05
C THR A 100 6.58 15.56 -8.56
N ARG A 101 7.31 14.54 -9.04
CA ARG A 101 7.29 14.14 -10.46
C ARG A 101 5.94 13.55 -10.84
N GLN A 102 5.36 12.68 -10.01
CA GLN A 102 4.04 12.09 -10.24
C GLN A 102 2.93 13.16 -10.26
N ALA A 103 2.98 14.13 -9.36
CA ALA A 103 2.05 15.26 -9.31
C ALA A 103 2.10 16.07 -10.61
N ALA A 104 3.30 16.34 -11.14
CA ALA A 104 3.46 17.03 -12.42
C ALA A 104 2.81 16.24 -13.58
N ILE A 105 2.92 14.92 -13.60
CA ILE A 105 2.24 14.05 -14.60
C ILE A 105 0.72 14.18 -14.50
N TRP A 106 0.17 14.36 -13.30
CA TRP A 106 -1.26 14.59 -13.10
C TRP A 106 -1.69 16.06 -13.32
N GLY A 107 -0.81 16.91 -13.83
CA GLY A 107 -1.08 18.33 -14.10
C GLY A 107 -1.04 19.22 -12.85
N VAL A 108 -0.44 18.75 -11.75
CA VAL A 108 -0.26 19.51 -10.52
C VAL A 108 1.22 19.87 -10.37
N SER A 109 1.57 21.11 -10.73
CA SER A 109 2.93 21.63 -10.57
C SER A 109 3.18 22.08 -9.13
N LEU A 110 3.82 21.23 -8.34
CA LEU A 110 4.29 21.57 -6.99
C LEU A 110 5.65 22.26 -7.10
N GLY A 111 5.67 23.60 -7.03
CA GLY A 111 6.92 24.38 -7.05
C GLY A 111 7.78 24.21 -5.80
N GLU A 112 7.14 23.88 -4.68
CA GLU A 112 7.79 23.57 -3.40
C GLU A 112 7.46 22.14 -2.98
N PRO A 113 8.38 21.45 -2.27
CA PRO A 113 8.11 20.11 -1.74
C PRO A 113 6.89 20.11 -0.80
N VAL A 114 6.32 18.93 -0.58
CA VAL A 114 5.18 18.76 0.35
C VAL A 114 5.67 19.08 1.76
N THR A 115 5.00 20.01 2.44
CA THR A 115 5.35 20.32 3.82
C THR A 115 4.78 19.26 4.77
N PRO A 116 5.46 18.95 5.88
CA PRO A 116 4.96 17.98 6.87
C PRO A 116 3.58 18.37 7.45
N SER A 117 3.29 19.67 7.53
CA SER A 117 2.01 20.19 8.03
C SER A 117 0.87 19.94 7.05
N GLU A 118 1.07 20.16 5.75
CA GLU A 118 0.08 19.85 4.69
C GLU A 118 -0.26 18.36 4.69
N LEU A 119 0.77 17.50 4.83
CA LEU A 119 0.60 16.06 4.90
C LEU A 119 -0.17 15.65 6.17
N ALA A 120 0.20 16.18 7.33
CA ALA A 120 -0.47 15.87 8.59
C ALA A 120 -1.95 16.28 8.58
N ALA A 121 -2.27 17.46 8.01
CA ALA A 121 -3.64 17.93 7.86
C ALA A 121 -4.46 17.01 6.94
N PHE A 122 -3.87 16.57 5.83
CA PHE A 122 -4.50 15.63 4.91
C PHE A 122 -4.75 14.28 5.58
N VAL A 123 -3.76 13.72 6.28
CA VAL A 123 -3.88 12.46 7.00
C VAL A 123 -4.97 12.53 8.06
N ALA A 124 -5.00 13.59 8.89
CA ALA A 124 -6.00 13.76 9.94
C ALA A 124 -7.44 13.81 9.39
N TYR A 125 -7.66 14.55 8.30
CA TYR A 125 -8.97 14.63 7.66
C TYR A 125 -9.43 13.27 7.12
N TRP A 126 -8.58 12.59 6.36
CA TRP A 126 -8.95 11.32 5.72
C TRP A 126 -8.99 10.14 6.68
N GLN A 127 -8.24 10.21 7.79
CA GLN A 127 -8.34 9.25 8.87
C GLN A 127 -9.72 9.31 9.53
N ALA A 128 -10.27 10.51 9.75
CA ALA A 128 -11.62 10.69 10.29
C ALA A 128 -12.72 10.24 9.30
N GLU A 129 -12.50 10.44 8.00
CA GLU A 129 -13.45 10.05 6.94
C GLU A 129 -13.57 8.52 6.76
N GLY A 130 -12.52 7.76 7.09
CA GLY A 130 -12.54 6.28 7.08
C GLY A 130 -12.69 5.61 5.70
N ARG A 131 -12.62 6.37 4.60
CA ARG A 131 -12.70 5.82 3.24
C ARG A 131 -11.43 5.05 2.88
N ARG A 132 -11.60 4.00 2.05
CA ARG A 132 -10.52 3.10 1.62
C ARG A 132 -10.18 3.33 0.15
N PHE A 133 -8.92 3.64 -0.13
CA PHE A 133 -8.41 3.86 -1.49
C PHE A 133 -7.06 3.16 -1.69
N HIS A 134 -6.66 3.01 -2.96
CA HIS A 134 -5.32 2.53 -3.31
C HIS A 134 -4.26 3.62 -3.07
N HIS A 135 -3.00 3.23 -2.91
CA HIS A 135 -1.90 4.18 -2.69
C HIS A 135 -1.82 5.29 -3.76
N GLY A 136 -1.85 4.93 -5.05
CA GLY A 136 -1.83 5.93 -6.13
C GLY A 136 -3.07 6.85 -6.13
N GLN A 137 -4.22 6.38 -5.68
CA GLN A 137 -5.42 7.21 -5.51
C GLN A 137 -5.26 8.20 -4.35
N TRP A 138 -4.59 7.78 -3.27
CA TRP A 138 -4.25 8.66 -2.15
C TRP A 138 -3.29 9.77 -2.57
N GLN A 139 -2.26 9.43 -3.35
CA GLN A 139 -1.32 10.42 -3.89
C GLN A 139 -2.03 11.43 -4.80
N GLN A 140 -2.90 10.98 -5.72
CA GLN A 140 -3.67 11.89 -6.57
C GLN A 140 -4.56 12.84 -5.77
N LYS A 141 -5.19 12.35 -4.69
CA LYS A 141 -5.99 13.16 -3.78
C LYS A 141 -5.13 14.17 -3.01
N LEU A 142 -3.96 13.75 -2.54
CA LEU A 142 -3.00 14.63 -1.88
C LEU A 142 -2.55 15.75 -2.82
N ALA A 143 -2.18 15.43 -4.07
CA ALA A 143 -1.75 16.41 -5.05
C ALA A 143 -2.81 17.49 -5.28
N ARG A 144 -4.07 17.09 -5.51
CA ARG A 144 -5.20 18.04 -5.66
C ARG A 144 -5.47 18.84 -4.40
N SER A 145 -5.39 18.20 -3.22
CA SER A 145 -5.58 18.86 -1.93
C SER A 145 -4.55 19.98 -1.72
N ILE A 146 -3.27 19.70 -1.99
CA ILE A 146 -2.19 20.67 -1.85
C ILE A 146 -2.34 21.80 -2.86
N GLN A 147 -2.68 21.49 -4.12
CA GLN A 147 -2.97 22.50 -5.14
C GLN A 147 -4.06 23.48 -4.66
N MET A 148 -5.17 22.95 -4.13
CA MET A 148 -6.26 23.77 -3.60
C MET A 148 -5.83 24.57 -2.36
N ASN A 149 -5.07 23.97 -1.45
CA ASN A 149 -4.61 24.63 -0.22
C ASN A 149 -3.64 25.78 -0.53
N ARG A 150 -2.70 25.57 -1.46
CA ARG A 150 -1.76 26.60 -1.91
C ARG A 150 -2.44 27.70 -2.74
N ALA A 151 -3.41 27.34 -3.58
CA ALA A 151 -4.22 28.34 -4.27
C ALA A 151 -5.03 29.21 -3.28
N ALA A 152 -5.52 28.62 -2.18
CA ALA A 152 -6.23 29.34 -1.13
C ALA A 152 -5.29 30.21 -0.26
N ASN A 153 -4.11 29.70 0.11
CA ASN A 153 -3.12 30.42 0.93
C ASN A 153 -2.33 31.47 0.14
N GLY A 154 -2.22 31.33 -1.19
CA GLY A 154 -1.58 32.31 -2.07
C GLY A 154 -2.34 33.64 -2.19
N GLY A 155 -3.49 33.78 -1.53
CA GLY A 155 -4.27 35.01 -1.46
C GLY A 155 -4.12 35.80 -0.16
N GLN A 156 -4.05 35.15 1.00
CA GLN A 156 -3.84 35.79 2.30
C GLN A 156 -3.24 34.81 3.31
N PRO A 157 -2.21 35.18 4.09
CA PRO A 157 -1.87 34.44 5.30
C PRO A 157 -3.08 34.46 6.24
N LYS A 158 -3.31 33.36 6.95
CA LYS A 158 -4.34 33.20 7.98
C LYS A 158 -4.31 34.43 8.89
N ARG A 159 -5.31 35.32 8.74
CA ARG A 159 -5.45 36.51 9.57
C ARG A 159 -5.46 36.05 11.02
N ASP A 160 -4.43 36.41 11.77
CA ASP A 160 -4.42 36.18 13.20
C ASP A 160 -5.55 37.02 13.78
N ILE A 161 -6.64 36.36 14.19
CA ILE A 161 -7.85 37.01 14.75
C ILE A 161 -7.48 37.79 16.03
N THR A 162 -6.32 37.50 16.62
CA THR A 162 -5.78 38.14 17.81
C THR A 162 -4.96 39.41 17.49
N GLN A 163 -4.55 39.61 16.24
CA GLN A 163 -3.88 40.84 15.82
C GLN A 163 -4.93 41.89 15.45
N LEU A 164 -5.38 42.63 16.46
CA LEU A 164 -6.08 43.89 16.23
C LEU A 164 -5.09 44.87 15.57
N PRO A 165 -5.46 45.54 14.46
CA PRO A 165 -4.65 46.63 13.90
C PRO A 165 -4.40 47.66 15.01
N ASP A 166 -3.15 48.08 15.19
CA ASP A 166 -2.84 49.13 16.16
C ASP A 166 -3.65 50.38 15.77
N PRO A 167 -4.57 50.88 16.62
CA PRO A 167 -5.41 52.00 16.28
C PRO A 167 -4.52 53.23 16.03
N ASP A 168 -4.82 53.98 14.98
CA ASP A 168 -4.12 55.21 14.64
C ASP A 168 -4.12 56.16 15.84
N ARG A 169 -2.93 56.35 16.45
CA ARG A 169 -2.72 57.20 17.62
C ARG A 169 -2.39 58.64 17.26
N THR A 170 -2.58 59.05 16.00
CA THR A 170 -2.39 60.45 15.61
C THR A 170 -3.55 61.29 16.16
N ILE A 171 -3.28 62.01 17.26
CA ILE A 171 -4.16 63.06 17.76
C ILE A 171 -4.05 64.24 16.79
N PRO A 172 -5.12 64.65 16.10
CA PRO A 172 -5.09 65.81 15.21
C PRO A 172 -4.71 67.07 15.99
N ASP A 173 -3.83 67.87 15.39
CA ASP A 173 -3.32 69.10 16.00
C ASP A 173 -4.47 70.11 16.20
N GLY A 174 -4.70 70.54 17.44
CA GLY A 174 -5.85 71.35 17.86
C GLY A 174 -6.70 70.79 19.01
N PHE A 175 -6.45 69.56 19.46
CA PHE A 175 -7.12 68.93 20.61
C PHE A 175 -6.36 69.09 21.95
N ARG A 176 -5.66 70.21 22.14
CA ARG A 176 -5.14 70.65 23.45
C ARG A 176 -6.00 71.81 23.93
N GLY A 177 -6.79 71.57 24.98
CA GLY A 177 -7.52 72.63 25.65
C GLY A 177 -6.56 73.58 26.36
N GLU A 178 -6.58 74.84 25.94
CA GLU A 178 -6.45 76.08 26.72
C GLU A 178 -7.47 77.06 26.13
#